data_AF-A0A069AJQ1-F1
#
_entry.id   AF-A0A069AJQ1-F1
#
_cell.length_a   1.000
_cell.length_b   1.000
_cell.length_c   1.000
_cell.angle_alpha   90.00
_cell.angle_beta   90.00
_cell.angle_gamma   90.00
#
_symmetry.space_group_name_H-M   'P 1'
#
loop_
_entity.id
_entity.type
_entity.pdbx_description
1 polymer ?
#
loop_
_entity_poly.entity_id
_entity_poly.type
_entity_poly.pdbx_seq_one_letter_code
_entity_poly.pdbx_strand_id
1 'polypeptide(L)'
;MCDAFPDCEIHIDLSELRVDNYHTGLLYAAYAADFHDAVARGGRYDGLGGYFGRARPATGFSFDLRSFIGRLPTIERQPAVLVDAEDAEAAREAVEALREQGQCVVIDYGIGHNVSEELAGRLKKTDGVWQVVKR
;
A
#
# COMPACT_ATOMS: atom_id res chain seq x y z
N MET A 1 -7.60 -30.02 0.28
CA MET A 1 -6.76 -28.83 0.03
C MET A 1 -6.67 -28.61 -1.47
N CYS A 2 -6.13 -29.56 -2.24
CA CYS A 2 -6.04 -29.45 -3.70
C CYS A 2 -7.40 -29.17 -4.36
N ASP A 3 -8.46 -29.85 -3.95
CA ASP A 3 -9.81 -29.61 -4.48
C ASP A 3 -10.36 -28.21 -4.17
N ALA A 4 -9.86 -27.55 -3.12
CA ALA A 4 -10.29 -26.20 -2.75
C ALA A 4 -9.59 -25.10 -3.57
N PHE A 5 -8.47 -25.44 -4.23
CA PHE A 5 -7.66 -24.51 -5.02
C PHE A 5 -7.24 -25.18 -6.34
N PRO A 6 -8.21 -25.49 -7.24
CA PRO A 6 -7.95 -26.29 -8.43
C PRO A 6 -7.03 -25.60 -9.45
N ASP A 7 -6.96 -24.27 -9.43
CA ASP A 7 -6.14 -23.47 -10.35
C ASP A 7 -4.74 -23.16 -9.81
N CYS A 8 -4.38 -23.69 -8.64
CA CYS A 8 -3.07 -23.49 -8.03
C CYS A 8 -2.22 -24.76 -8.16
N GLU A 9 -0.95 -24.59 -8.55
CA GLU A 9 0.04 -25.67 -8.47
C GLU A 9 0.44 -25.87 -7.00
N ILE A 10 0.04 -27.01 -6.42
CA ILE A 10 0.31 -27.31 -5.01
C ILE A 10 1.38 -28.39 -4.90
N HIS A 11 2.44 -28.06 -4.18
CA HIS A 11 3.50 -28.99 -3.78
C HIS A 11 3.37 -29.32 -2.30
N ILE A 12 3.49 -30.60 -1.96
CA ILE A 12 3.43 -31.08 -0.57
C ILE A 12 4.81 -31.56 -0.18
N ASP A 13 5.46 -30.82 0.72
CA ASP A 13 6.75 -31.19 1.31
C ASP A 13 6.54 -31.57 2.78
N LEU A 14 6.70 -32.86 3.09
CA LEU A 14 6.60 -33.39 4.46
C LEU A 14 7.91 -33.28 5.24
N SER A 15 8.98 -32.79 4.61
CA SER A 15 10.31 -32.61 5.20
C SER A 15 10.58 -31.18 5.67
N GLU A 16 9.65 -30.24 5.44
CA GLU A 16 9.71 -28.88 5.99
C GLU A 16 9.52 -28.94 7.52
N LEU A 17 10.64 -28.86 8.22
CA LEU A 17 10.73 -28.87 9.67
C LEU A 17 11.22 -27.51 10.13
N ARG A 18 10.31 -26.58 10.40
CA ARG A 18 10.69 -25.35 11.10
C ARG A 18 10.92 -25.65 12.56
N VAL A 19 12.17 -25.49 13.00
CA VAL A 19 12.59 -25.65 14.39
C VAL A 19 12.25 -24.37 15.15
N ASP A 20 10.99 -23.96 15.13
CA ASP A 20 10.48 -22.90 15.99
C ASP A 20 9.31 -23.43 16.82
N ASN A 21 9.25 -23.03 18.09
CA ASN A 21 8.13 -23.36 18.99
C ASN A 21 6.90 -22.48 18.70
N TYR A 22 6.86 -21.80 17.55
CA TYR A 22 5.81 -20.85 17.21
C TYR A 22 4.67 -21.54 16.45
N HIS A 23 4.99 -22.39 15.47
CA HIS A 23 3.99 -23.12 14.71
C HIS A 23 3.53 -24.39 15.41
N THR A 24 2.24 -24.70 15.32
CA THR A 24 1.61 -25.82 16.03
C THR A 24 0.85 -26.79 15.10
N GLY A 25 1.09 -26.72 13.79
CA GLY A 25 0.40 -27.55 12.81
C GLY A 25 0.83 -27.25 11.37
N LEU A 26 -0.15 -27.27 10.45
CA LEU A 26 0.10 -27.06 9.01
C LEU A 26 0.88 -25.75 8.75
N LEU A 27 1.90 -25.87 7.91
CA LEU A 27 2.68 -24.77 7.35
C LEU A 27 2.33 -24.61 5.88
N TYR A 28 2.51 -23.40 5.36
CA TYR A 28 2.42 -23.13 3.94
C TYR A 28 3.39 -22.01 3.54
N ALA A 29 3.85 -22.09 2.29
CA ALA A 29 4.69 -21.09 1.67
C ALA A 29 4.19 -20.86 0.24
N ALA A 30 4.17 -19.60 -0.19
CA ALA A 30 3.86 -19.22 -1.56
C ALA A 30 5.16 -18.83 -2.26
N TYR A 31 5.34 -19.34 -3.48
CA TYR A 31 6.47 -19.03 -4.34
C TYR A 31 5.95 -18.35 -5.61
N ALA A 32 6.71 -17.40 -6.13
CA ALA A 32 6.40 -16.73 -7.37
C ALA A 32 7.59 -16.83 -8.32
N ALA A 33 7.33 -16.70 -9.62
CA ALA A 33 8.38 -16.66 -10.63
C ALA A 33 9.39 -15.55 -10.29
N ASP A 34 10.67 -15.80 -10.58
CA ASP A 34 11.79 -14.88 -10.37
C ASP A 34 12.09 -14.53 -8.90
N PHE A 35 11.54 -15.28 -7.94
CA PHE A 35 11.96 -15.25 -6.54
C PHE A 35 12.80 -16.49 -6.21
N HIS A 36 13.94 -16.27 -5.56
CA HIS A 36 14.82 -17.34 -5.07
C HIS A 36 14.31 -17.97 -3.76
N ASP A 37 13.26 -17.41 -3.18
CA ASP A 37 12.71 -17.81 -1.88
C ASP A 37 11.19 -17.56 -1.83
N ALA A 38 10.51 -18.09 -0.82
CA ALA A 38 9.07 -17.92 -0.67
C ALA A 38 8.71 -16.43 -0.47
N VAL A 39 7.75 -15.96 -1.26
CA VAL A 39 7.23 -14.58 -1.19
C VAL A 39 6.30 -14.36 0.00
N ALA A 40 5.64 -15.42 0.47
CA ALA A 40 4.83 -15.40 1.68
C ALA A 40 4.97 -16.73 2.42
N ARG A 41 4.87 -16.67 3.76
CA ARG A 41 4.89 -17.85 4.62
C ARG A 41 3.83 -17.73 5.69
N GLY A 42 3.27 -18.85 6.08
CA GLY A 42 2.29 -18.89 7.15
C GLY A 42 2.09 -20.28 7.69
N GLY A 43 1.17 -20.37 8.63
CA GLY A 43 0.83 -21.63 9.25
C GLY A 43 -0.11 -21.45 10.43
N ARG A 44 -0.35 -22.56 11.12
CA ARG A 44 -1.12 -22.60 12.37
C ARG A 44 -0.21 -22.31 13.57
N TYR A 45 -0.67 -21.49 14.51
CA TYR A 45 0.08 -21.06 15.71
C TYR A 45 -0.82 -20.88 16.95
N ASP A 46 -1.44 -21.96 17.42
CA ASP A 46 -2.50 -21.90 18.45
C ASP A 46 -2.00 -21.46 19.86
N GLY A 47 -0.67 -21.44 20.07
CA GLY A 47 -0.04 -21.22 21.38
C GLY A 47 0.17 -19.77 21.81
N LEU A 48 0.17 -18.80 20.88
CA LEU A 48 0.57 -17.42 21.19
C LEU A 48 -0.33 -16.75 22.23
N GLY A 49 -1.64 -17.02 22.18
CA GLY A 49 -2.60 -16.47 23.14
C GLY A 49 -2.38 -16.94 24.58
N GLY A 50 -1.67 -18.06 24.79
CA GLY A 50 -1.34 -18.58 26.12
C GLY A 50 -0.52 -17.59 26.96
N TYR A 51 0.41 -16.86 26.34
CA TYR A 51 1.18 -15.79 27.01
C TYR A 51 0.31 -14.62 27.48
N PHE A 52 -0.91 -14.49 26.94
CA PHE A 52 -1.86 -13.44 27.25
C PHE A 52 -3.09 -13.95 28.02
N GLY A 53 -2.99 -15.13 28.64
CA GLY A 53 -4.02 -15.68 29.53
C GLY A 53 -5.09 -16.55 28.86
N ARG A 54 -5.06 -16.73 27.54
CA ARG A 54 -5.94 -17.70 26.85
C ARG A 54 -5.40 -18.13 25.48
N ALA A 55 -5.01 -19.39 25.38
CA ALA A 55 -4.74 -20.01 24.08
C ALA A 55 -6.03 -20.10 23.23
N ARG A 56 -5.91 -19.84 21.92
CA ARG A 56 -7.01 -19.96 20.95
C ARG A 56 -6.43 -20.43 19.62
N PRO A 57 -7.20 -21.19 18.82
CA PRO A 57 -6.79 -21.53 17.46
C PRO A 57 -6.45 -20.28 16.65
N ALA A 58 -5.30 -20.28 15.96
CA ALA A 58 -4.83 -19.17 15.17
C ALA A 58 -4.06 -19.63 13.94
N THR A 59 -4.22 -18.91 12.84
CA THR A 59 -3.45 -19.11 11.61
C THR A 59 -3.36 -17.79 10.86
N GLY A 60 -2.36 -17.66 10.00
CA GLY A 60 -2.05 -16.43 9.29
C GLY A 60 -0.76 -16.56 8.51
N PHE A 61 -0.43 -15.52 7.77
CA PHE A 61 0.78 -15.42 6.96
C PHE A 61 1.40 -14.04 7.05
N SER A 62 2.65 -13.96 6.62
CA SER A 62 3.37 -12.72 6.43
C SER A 62 4.17 -12.76 5.13
N PHE A 63 4.55 -11.59 4.68
CA PHE A 63 5.45 -11.36 3.54
C PHE A 63 6.19 -10.04 3.73
N ASP A 64 7.32 -9.88 3.03
CA ASP A 64 8.03 -8.60 3.00
C ASP A 64 7.50 -7.73 1.85
N LEU A 65 6.91 -6.57 2.16
CA LEU A 65 6.46 -5.60 1.15
C LEU A 65 7.61 -5.15 0.24
N ARG A 66 8.85 -5.14 0.73
CA ARG A 66 10.03 -4.74 -0.08
C ARG A 66 10.27 -5.70 -1.23
N SER A 67 9.93 -6.98 -1.08
CA SER A 67 10.04 -7.99 -2.14
C SER A 67 9.21 -7.64 -3.38
N PHE A 68 8.17 -6.80 -3.20
CA PHE A 68 7.26 -6.40 -4.28
C PHE A 68 7.59 -5.03 -4.89
N ILE A 69 8.56 -4.28 -4.33
CA ILE A 69 8.99 -3.00 -4.90
C ILE A 69 9.48 -3.23 -6.33
N GLY A 70 8.98 -2.42 -7.28
CA GLY A 70 9.32 -2.51 -8.70
C GLY A 70 8.69 -3.69 -9.46
N ARG A 71 7.88 -4.52 -8.78
CA ARG A 71 7.16 -5.67 -9.39
C ARG A 71 5.65 -5.47 -9.45
N LEU A 72 5.12 -4.53 -8.68
CA LEU A 72 3.72 -4.12 -8.76
C LEU A 72 3.51 -3.17 -9.93
N PRO A 73 2.30 -3.15 -10.53
CA PRO A 73 1.95 -2.17 -11.55
C PRO A 73 2.29 -0.75 -11.10
N THR A 74 2.89 0.03 -11.99
CA THR A 74 3.15 1.44 -11.71
C THR A 74 1.81 2.18 -11.58
N ILE A 75 1.63 2.87 -10.46
CA ILE A 75 0.53 3.80 -10.29
C ILE A 75 1.03 5.16 -10.78
N GLU A 76 0.48 5.64 -11.90
CA GLU A 76 0.76 6.99 -12.39
C GLU A 76 0.25 8.00 -11.36
N ARG A 77 1.14 8.89 -10.91
CA ARG A 77 0.74 10.00 -10.04
C ARG A 77 0.32 11.17 -10.90
N GLN A 78 -0.83 11.75 -10.58
CA GLN A 78 -1.24 13.01 -11.21
C GLN A 78 -0.27 14.12 -10.80
N PRO A 79 0.20 14.96 -11.75
CA PRO A 79 1.05 16.12 -11.46
C PRO A 79 0.39 17.05 -10.45
N ALA A 80 1.10 17.57 -9.46
CA ALA A 80 0.46 18.31 -8.38
C ALA A 80 -0.08 19.69 -8.80
N VAL A 81 -1.09 20.18 -8.08
CA VAL A 81 -1.63 21.53 -8.21
C VAL A 81 -1.14 22.38 -7.05
N LEU A 82 -0.66 23.59 -7.32
CA LEU A 82 -0.29 24.55 -6.28
C LEU A 82 -1.46 25.49 -5.98
N VAL A 83 -1.60 25.94 -4.73
CA VAL A 83 -2.46 27.07 -4.35
C VAL A 83 -1.65 27.99 -3.46
N ASP A 84 -1.67 29.30 -3.71
CA ASP A 84 -0.94 30.23 -2.85
C ASP A 84 -1.54 30.23 -1.44
N ALA A 85 -0.71 30.38 -0.41
CA ALA A 85 -1.16 30.41 0.97
C ALA A 85 -2.21 31.50 1.24
N GLU A 86 -2.13 32.64 0.54
CA GLU A 86 -3.11 33.72 0.60
C GLU A 86 -4.48 33.32 0.03
N ASP A 87 -4.51 32.42 -0.96
CA ASP A 87 -5.70 31.95 -1.67
C ASP A 87 -6.30 30.69 -1.03
N ALA A 88 -5.54 29.97 -0.20
CA ALA A 88 -5.87 28.64 0.30
C ALA A 88 -7.21 28.58 1.06
N GLU A 89 -7.49 29.56 1.91
CA GLU A 89 -8.75 29.61 2.67
C GLU A 89 -9.94 29.90 1.74
N ALA A 90 -9.78 30.85 0.81
CA ALA A 90 -10.83 31.21 -0.13
C ALA A 90 -11.07 30.11 -1.20
N ALA A 91 -10.09 29.24 -1.44
CA ALA A 91 -10.13 28.12 -2.36
C ALA A 91 -10.49 26.78 -1.71
N ARG A 92 -10.81 26.75 -0.40
CA ARG A 92 -10.96 25.52 0.41
C ARG A 92 -11.83 24.45 -0.26
N GLU A 93 -13.01 24.82 -0.77
CA GLU A 93 -13.93 23.89 -1.44
C GLU A 93 -13.34 23.31 -2.74
N ALA A 94 -12.67 24.15 -3.54
CA ALA A 94 -12.01 23.69 -4.77
C ALA A 94 -10.81 22.78 -4.47
N VAL A 95 -10.07 23.07 -3.40
CA VAL A 95 -8.98 22.21 -2.91
C VAL A 95 -9.51 20.84 -2.47
N GLU A 96 -10.62 20.81 -1.71
CA GLU A 96 -11.26 19.56 -1.28
C GLU A 96 -11.75 18.74 -2.49
N ALA A 97 -12.46 19.39 -3.42
CA ALA A 97 -12.95 18.73 -4.63
C ALA A 97 -11.84 18.12 -5.49
N LEU A 98 -10.70 18.81 -5.63
CA LEU A 98 -9.53 18.27 -6.33
C LEU A 98 -8.95 17.05 -5.58
N ARG A 99 -8.80 17.13 -4.26
CA ARG A 99 -8.26 16.02 -3.44
C ARG A 99 -9.15 14.78 -3.49
N GLU A 100 -10.47 14.94 -3.52
CA GLU A 100 -11.42 13.83 -3.70
C GLU A 100 -11.24 13.10 -5.03
N GLN A 101 -10.75 13.79 -6.06
CA GLN A 101 -10.43 13.22 -7.38
C GLN A 101 -9.05 12.53 -7.43
N GLY A 102 -8.34 12.47 -6.30
CA GLY A 102 -6.98 11.91 -6.21
C GLY A 102 -5.87 12.89 -6.58
N GLN A 103 -6.20 14.17 -6.82
CA GLN A 103 -5.24 15.20 -7.17
C GLN A 103 -4.46 15.65 -5.92
N CYS A 104 -3.13 15.65 -5.99
CA CYS A 104 -2.30 16.27 -4.96
C CYS A 104 -2.41 17.79 -5.07
N VAL A 105 -2.84 18.46 -4.00
CA VAL A 105 -2.92 19.93 -3.91
C VAL A 105 -2.05 20.44 -2.77
N VAL A 106 -1.11 21.31 -3.11
CA VAL A 106 -0.05 21.82 -2.22
C VAL A 106 -0.30 23.30 -1.95
N ILE A 107 -0.36 23.66 -0.67
CA ILE A 107 -0.39 25.05 -0.26
C ILE A 107 1.04 25.59 -0.32
N ASP A 108 1.26 26.55 -1.21
CA ASP A 108 2.52 27.18 -1.47
C ASP A 108 2.70 28.40 -0.54
N TYR A 109 3.57 28.24 0.46
CA TYR A 109 3.93 29.29 1.41
C TYR A 109 5.13 30.13 0.92
N GLY A 110 5.55 29.99 -0.34
CA GLY A 110 6.74 30.67 -0.88
C GLY A 110 8.07 30.08 -0.41
N ILE A 111 8.03 28.93 0.26
CA ILE A 111 9.19 28.12 0.61
C ILE A 111 9.24 26.89 -0.30
N GLY A 112 10.44 26.40 -0.60
CA GLY A 112 10.63 25.23 -1.47
C GLY A 112 9.78 24.04 -1.01
N HIS A 113 9.14 23.36 -1.95
CA HIS A 113 8.29 22.20 -1.71
C HIS A 113 8.90 20.92 -2.28
N ASN A 114 8.70 19.77 -1.63
CA ASN A 114 9.24 18.46 -2.06
C ASN A 114 8.34 17.73 -3.08
N VAL A 115 7.59 18.50 -3.87
CA VAL A 115 6.66 17.99 -4.88
C VAL A 115 7.45 17.63 -6.14
N SER A 116 6.99 16.66 -6.93
CA SER A 116 7.58 16.37 -8.24
C SER A 116 7.67 17.65 -9.09
N GLU A 117 8.74 17.78 -9.89
CA GLU A 117 8.91 18.92 -10.81
C GLU A 117 7.73 19.08 -11.78
N GLU A 118 7.05 17.97 -12.07
CA GLU A 118 5.85 17.96 -12.90
C GLU A 118 4.65 18.49 -12.10
N LEU A 119 4.24 19.72 -12.43
CA LEU A 119 3.08 20.40 -11.88
C LEU A 119 1.97 20.47 -12.93
N ALA A 120 0.73 20.21 -12.51
CA ALA A 120 -0.45 20.42 -13.34
C ALA A 120 -0.76 21.91 -13.56
N GLY A 121 -0.39 22.76 -12.60
CA GLY A 121 -0.61 24.20 -12.65
C GLY A 121 -0.83 24.81 -11.27
N ARG A 122 -1.37 26.03 -11.25
CA ARG A 122 -1.73 26.75 -10.02
C ARG A 122 -3.23 27.02 -9.99
N LEU A 123 -3.85 26.74 -8.86
CA LEU A 123 -5.24 27.06 -8.57
C LEU A 123 -5.34 28.58 -8.37
N LYS A 124 -6.07 29.24 -9.27
CA LYS A 124 -6.30 30.70 -9.24
C LYS A 124 -7.76 31.00 -9.47
N LYS A 125 -8.20 32.15 -8.95
CA LYS A 125 -9.57 32.64 -9.14
C LYS A 125 -9.65 33.42 -10.45
N THR A 126 -10.43 32.91 -11.40
CA THR A 126 -10.67 33.53 -12.72
C THR A 126 -12.18 33.66 -12.91
N ASP A 127 -12.66 34.87 -13.22
CA ASP A 127 -14.09 35.18 -13.39
C ASP A 127 -14.97 34.73 -12.20
N GLY A 128 -14.41 34.80 -10.99
CA GLY A 128 -15.10 34.38 -9.76
C GLY A 128 -15.03 32.89 -9.44
N VAL A 129 -14.48 32.06 -10.32
CA VAL A 129 -14.38 30.60 -10.19
C VAL A 129 -12.93 30.17 -9.99
N TRP A 130 -12.69 29.18 -9.11
CA TRP A 130 -11.37 28.60 -8.92
C TRP A 130 -11.05 27.60 -10.04
N GLN A 131 -9.93 27.81 -10.74
CA GLN A 131 -9.50 26.98 -11.87
C GLN A 131 -8.00 26.71 -11.82
N VAL A 132 -7.59 25.54 -12.30
CA VAL A 132 -6.17 25.20 -12.44
C VAL A 132 -5.64 25.86 -13.70
N VAL A 133 -4.78 26.86 -13.53
CA VAL A 133 -4.13 27.58 -14.62
C VAL A 133 -2.76 26.94 -14.87
N LYS A 134 -2.57 26.43 -16.08
CA LYS A 134 -1.27 25.90 -16.53
C LYS A 134 -0.27 27.05 -16.66
N ARG A 135 0.99 26.77 -16.32
CA ARG A 135 2.10 27.70 -16.49
C ARG A 135 2.46 27.88 -17.97
#